data_AF-A0A377FNV8-F1
#
_entry.id   AF-A0A377FNV8-F1
#
_cell.length_a   1.000
_cell.length_b   1.000
_cell.length_c   1.000
_cell.angle_alpha   90.00
_cell.angle_beta   90.00
_cell.angle_gamma   90.00
#
_symmetry.space_group_name_H-M   'P 1'
#
loop_
_entity.id
_entity.type
_entity.pdbx_description
1 polymer ?
#
loop_
_entity_poly.entity_id
_entity_poly.type
_entity_poly.pdbx_seq_one_letter_code
_entity_poly.pdbx_strand_id
1 'polypeptide(L)'
;MKALRIKLLQSQASYTREETVNNRMTYPLPPYSTIIGALHNACGYTEYHPMDISVQGKYGAMQQEIYVNHALLNRTEDDRGILIWLSNANSLNTGYITVAEALANNASFMKEELICVNNENLFNLYKSLKEKNHELKSKRSKEIKPLEDAWKNEKKKLKRSLKELKKDSDEYNSINEVITNREKELNKLIKKFEEQVYDEYTEPYSHFRTLTKGPQKQEVLYEVELIIHVCADEEVLQDIVNHKYDFISLGRSEDFIELAEVEYCEVVNSVDSECVLPKGYSMYVNIDRVCEEQYNQYFEQANMGNQSKMDSDGTVYYVAKRYVKQNGHREFDRIPCLYSSSFTIDEESENILFDKSGGYLVDFN
;
A
#
# COMPACT_ATOMS: atom_id res chain seq x y z
N MET A 1 -29.39 -10.26 -16.45
CA MET A 1 -27.96 -10.56 -16.67
C MET A 1 -27.49 -11.56 -15.64
N LYS A 2 -26.47 -12.36 -15.94
CA LYS A 2 -25.86 -13.27 -14.95
C LYS A 2 -24.81 -12.52 -14.13
N ALA A 3 -24.75 -12.78 -12.83
CA ALA A 3 -23.75 -12.25 -11.92
C ALA A 3 -23.40 -13.30 -10.87
N LEU A 4 -22.36 -13.03 -10.07
CA LEU A 4 -21.99 -13.83 -8.91
C LEU A 4 -22.30 -13.06 -7.63
N ARG A 5 -23.14 -13.61 -6.77
CA ARG A 5 -23.41 -13.10 -5.41
C ARG A 5 -22.43 -13.76 -4.44
N ILE A 6 -21.76 -12.94 -3.64
CA ILE A 6 -20.84 -13.34 -2.58
C ILE A 6 -21.36 -12.76 -1.27
N LYS A 7 -21.68 -13.64 -0.31
CA LYS A 7 -21.98 -13.26 1.07
C LYS A 7 -20.79 -13.56 1.95
N LEU A 8 -20.32 -12.56 2.68
CA LEU A 8 -19.21 -12.73 3.61
C LEU A 8 -19.42 -11.95 4.90
N LEU A 9 -18.75 -12.42 5.96
CA LEU A 9 -18.76 -11.83 7.29
C LEU A 9 -17.32 -11.49 7.69
N GLN A 10 -17.13 -10.41 8.46
CA GLN A 10 -15.86 -10.09 9.10
C GLN A 10 -16.13 -9.69 10.56
N SER A 11 -15.39 -10.28 11.50
CA SER A 11 -15.47 -9.88 12.91
C SER A 11 -15.02 -8.43 13.10
N GLN A 12 -13.99 -8.04 12.35
CA GLN A 12 -13.47 -6.68 12.24
C GLN A 12 -12.96 -6.40 10.83
N ALA A 13 -13.04 -5.15 10.38
CA ALA A 13 -12.48 -4.72 9.10
C ALA A 13 -12.05 -3.25 9.11
N SER A 14 -11.04 -2.91 8.32
CA SER A 14 -10.71 -1.53 7.98
C SER A 14 -10.50 -1.36 6.48
N TYR A 15 -11.41 -0.63 5.83
CA TYR A 15 -11.35 -0.25 4.43
C TYR A 15 -10.75 1.15 4.34
N THR A 16 -9.44 1.23 4.55
CA THR A 16 -8.72 2.51 4.76
C THR A 16 -8.93 3.48 3.60
N ARG A 17 -9.34 4.71 3.92
CA ARG A 17 -9.43 5.83 2.98
C ARG A 17 -8.04 6.29 2.56
N GLU A 18 -7.81 6.39 1.26
CA GLU A 18 -6.49 6.56 0.65
C GLU A 18 -5.80 7.87 1.05
N GLU A 19 -6.58 8.91 1.38
CA GLU A 19 -6.09 10.25 1.73
C GLU A 19 -5.79 10.42 3.23
N THR A 20 -5.93 9.35 4.01
CA THR A 20 -5.78 9.40 5.47
C THR A 20 -4.44 8.83 5.93
N VAL A 21 -3.58 9.69 6.47
CA VAL A 21 -2.21 9.32 6.85
C VAL A 21 -2.07 9.10 8.36
N ASN A 22 -2.35 10.13 9.17
CA ASN A 22 -2.14 10.10 10.63
C ASN A 22 -3.37 9.62 11.41
N ASN A 23 -4.57 9.87 10.87
CA ASN A 23 -5.84 9.41 11.43
C ASN A 23 -6.50 8.52 10.37
N ARG A 24 -6.12 7.23 10.33
CA ARG A 24 -6.59 6.32 9.27
C ARG A 24 -8.09 6.12 9.42
N MET A 25 -8.86 6.69 8.52
CA MET A 25 -10.31 6.53 8.50
C MET A 25 -10.69 5.36 7.62
N THR A 26 -11.85 4.78 7.85
CA THR A 26 -12.40 3.68 7.05
C THR A 26 -13.62 4.13 6.25
N TYR A 27 -13.82 3.55 5.07
CA TYR A 27 -15.13 3.58 4.42
C TYR A 27 -16.11 2.68 5.21
N PRO A 28 -17.44 2.98 5.20
CA PRO A 28 -18.45 2.14 5.85
C PRO A 28 -18.70 0.81 5.14
N LEU A 29 -18.40 0.74 3.83
CA LEU A 29 -18.37 -0.47 3.02
C LEU A 29 -17.06 -0.46 2.20
N PRO A 30 -16.55 -1.60 1.75
CA PRO A 30 -15.28 -1.64 1.02
C PRO A 30 -15.42 -0.92 -0.33
N PRO A 31 -14.41 -0.13 -0.75
CA PRO A 31 -14.36 0.39 -2.10
C PRO A 31 -14.31 -0.72 -3.15
N TYR A 32 -14.88 -0.46 -4.33
CA TYR A 32 -14.89 -1.43 -5.44
C TYR A 32 -13.47 -1.91 -5.78
N SER A 33 -12.49 -1.01 -5.81
CA SER A 33 -11.09 -1.36 -6.05
C SER A 33 -10.49 -2.30 -5.00
N THR A 34 -10.94 -2.21 -3.74
CA THR A 34 -10.52 -3.12 -2.67
C THR A 34 -11.10 -4.52 -2.89
N ILE A 35 -12.37 -4.61 -3.28
CA ILE A 35 -13.04 -5.87 -3.62
C ILE A 35 -12.36 -6.52 -4.83
N ILE A 36 -12.22 -5.77 -5.94
CA ILE A 36 -11.58 -6.25 -7.17
C ILE A 36 -10.15 -6.72 -6.88
N GLY A 37 -9.39 -5.93 -6.11
CA GLY A 37 -8.02 -6.30 -5.74
C GLY A 37 -7.95 -7.59 -4.91
N ALA A 38 -8.89 -7.81 -4.00
CA ALA A 38 -8.96 -9.04 -3.22
C ALA A 38 -9.32 -10.26 -4.08
N LEU A 39 -10.28 -10.12 -5.00
CA LEU A 39 -10.65 -11.17 -5.94
C LEU A 39 -9.53 -11.48 -6.93
N HIS A 40 -8.83 -10.47 -7.44
CA HIS A 40 -7.65 -10.64 -8.29
C HIS A 40 -6.54 -11.40 -7.56
N ASN A 41 -6.29 -11.06 -6.28
CA ASN A 41 -5.31 -11.76 -5.47
C ASN A 41 -5.70 -13.22 -5.22
N ALA A 42 -6.99 -13.51 -4.94
CA ALA A 42 -7.49 -14.87 -4.77
C ALA A 42 -7.32 -15.70 -6.05
N CYS A 43 -7.60 -15.12 -7.23
CA CYS A 43 -7.44 -15.80 -8.53
C CYS A 43 -5.97 -15.85 -9.01
N GLY A 44 -5.02 -15.22 -8.31
CA GLY A 44 -3.61 -15.17 -8.72
C GLY A 44 -3.35 -14.33 -9.97
N TYR A 45 -4.22 -13.37 -10.29
CA TYR A 45 -4.09 -12.54 -11.48
C TYR A 45 -2.90 -11.58 -11.38
N THR A 46 -2.12 -11.50 -12.46
CA THR A 46 -1.01 -10.55 -12.62
C THR A 46 -1.38 -9.34 -13.48
N GLU A 47 -2.51 -9.43 -14.19
CA GLU A 47 -3.05 -8.38 -15.06
C GLU A 47 -4.47 -7.99 -14.60
N TYR A 48 -4.95 -6.82 -15.03
CA TYR A 48 -6.25 -6.32 -14.60
C TYR A 48 -7.37 -6.98 -15.41
N HIS A 49 -8.19 -7.80 -14.74
CA HIS A 49 -9.44 -8.34 -15.29
C HIS A 49 -10.63 -7.41 -14.92
N PRO A 50 -11.32 -6.80 -15.90
CA PRO A 50 -12.46 -5.93 -15.64
C PRO A 50 -13.62 -6.67 -14.94
N MET A 51 -14.19 -6.02 -13.93
CA MET A 51 -15.33 -6.51 -13.15
C MET A 51 -16.14 -5.30 -12.70
N ASP A 52 -17.46 -5.36 -12.79
CA ASP A 52 -18.38 -4.41 -12.18
C ASP A 52 -18.92 -4.94 -10.86
N ILE A 53 -18.93 -4.06 -9.87
CA ILE A 53 -19.19 -4.44 -8.48
C ILE A 53 -20.38 -3.65 -7.97
N SER A 54 -21.29 -4.35 -7.30
CA SER A 54 -22.28 -3.76 -6.41
C SER A 54 -21.98 -4.26 -5.00
N VAL A 55 -22.05 -3.37 -4.01
CA VAL A 55 -21.82 -3.73 -2.60
C VAL A 55 -22.88 -3.11 -1.71
N GLN A 56 -23.46 -3.96 -0.87
CA GLN A 56 -24.32 -3.56 0.23
C GLN A 56 -23.96 -4.36 1.48
N GLY A 57 -24.37 -3.88 2.64
CA GLY A 57 -24.11 -4.58 3.88
C GLY A 57 -24.38 -3.74 5.10
N LYS A 58 -23.96 -4.26 6.24
CA LYS A 58 -24.08 -3.59 7.55
C LYS A 58 -22.85 -3.87 8.39
N TYR A 59 -22.67 -3.06 9.42
CA TYR A 59 -21.70 -3.28 10.49
C TYR A 59 -22.36 -2.94 11.83
N GLY A 60 -21.92 -3.59 12.90
CA GLY A 60 -22.47 -3.37 14.24
C GLY A 60 -22.02 -2.04 14.85
N ALA A 61 -20.71 -1.76 14.80
CA ALA A 61 -20.13 -0.53 15.33
C ALA A 61 -18.87 -0.11 14.56
N MET A 62 -18.58 1.19 14.59
CA MET A 62 -17.30 1.76 14.16
C MET A 62 -16.60 2.34 15.37
N GLN A 63 -15.37 1.92 15.64
CA GLN A 63 -14.56 2.45 16.74
C GLN A 63 -13.21 2.97 16.24
N GLN A 64 -12.65 3.93 16.96
CA GLN A 64 -11.33 4.46 16.69
C GLN A 64 -10.34 3.83 17.68
N GLU A 65 -9.58 2.85 17.21
CA GLU A 65 -8.54 2.17 17.98
C GLU A 65 -7.24 2.99 18.00
N ILE A 66 -6.49 2.87 19.09
CA ILE A 66 -5.12 3.40 19.20
C ILE A 66 -4.16 2.21 19.08
N TYR A 67 -3.22 2.30 18.15
CA TYR A 67 -2.16 1.32 17.97
C TYR A 67 -0.78 1.97 18.02
N VAL A 68 0.25 1.16 18.25
CA VAL A 68 1.64 1.63 18.23
C VAL A 68 2.18 1.49 16.82
N ASN A 69 2.33 2.62 16.13
CA ASN A 69 3.03 2.65 14.86
C ASN A 69 4.54 2.47 15.09
N HIS A 70 5.12 1.57 14.32
CA HIS A 70 6.55 1.26 14.32
C HIS A 70 7.17 1.86 13.07
N ALA A 71 7.92 2.95 13.22
CA ALA A 71 8.56 3.63 12.11
C ALA A 71 10.06 3.31 12.08
N LEU A 72 10.48 2.58 11.04
CA LEU A 72 11.89 2.31 10.78
C LEU A 72 12.51 3.46 9.98
N LEU A 73 13.56 4.07 10.53
CA LEU A 73 14.29 5.13 9.85
C LEU A 73 15.27 4.54 8.83
N ASN A 74 15.44 5.24 7.71
CA ASN A 74 16.38 4.85 6.65
C ASN A 74 17.85 4.88 7.08
N ARG A 75 18.14 5.49 8.24
CA ARG A 75 19.47 5.60 8.83
C ARG A 75 19.37 5.38 10.32
N THR A 76 20.49 5.00 10.92
CA THR A 76 20.63 4.98 12.37
C THR A 76 20.85 6.42 12.85
N GLU A 77 20.11 6.84 13.86
CA GLU A 77 20.32 8.09 14.58
C GLU A 77 21.11 7.81 15.86
N ASP A 78 22.04 8.69 16.22
CA ASP A 78 22.88 8.51 17.42
C ASP A 78 22.17 8.98 18.71
N ASP A 79 21.23 9.91 18.57
CA ASP A 79 20.69 10.73 19.66
C ASP A 79 19.22 10.44 20.01
N ARG A 80 18.55 9.56 19.27
CA ARG A 80 17.10 9.33 19.41
C ARG A 80 16.65 7.93 18.99
N GLY A 81 15.51 7.53 19.54
CA GLY A 81 14.83 6.29 19.18
C GLY A 81 15.46 5.04 19.79
N ILE A 82 15.15 3.90 19.18
CA ILE A 82 15.57 2.57 19.60
C ILE A 82 16.51 2.02 18.53
N LEU A 83 17.77 1.78 18.89
CA LEU A 83 18.69 1.04 18.04
C LEU A 83 18.29 -0.44 18.06
N ILE A 84 17.99 -0.97 16.88
CA ILE A 84 17.58 -2.36 16.70
C ILE A 84 18.54 -3.09 15.75
N TRP A 85 18.52 -4.42 15.84
CA TRP A 85 19.16 -5.32 14.90
C TRP A 85 18.11 -6.23 14.24
N LEU A 86 18.16 -6.32 12.92
CA LEU A 86 17.29 -7.16 12.10
C LEU A 86 18.06 -8.39 11.65
N SER A 87 17.49 -9.59 11.78
CA SER A 87 18.13 -10.80 11.23
C SER A 87 18.24 -10.77 9.70
N ASN A 88 17.30 -10.12 9.03
CA ASN A 88 17.36 -9.80 7.62
C ASN A 88 17.22 -8.29 7.45
N ALA A 89 18.26 -7.63 6.92
CA ALA A 89 18.33 -6.18 6.75
C ALA A 89 17.22 -5.58 5.88
N ASN A 90 16.60 -6.39 5.01
CA ASN A 90 15.52 -5.97 4.12
C ASN A 90 14.12 -6.28 4.68
N SER A 91 14.04 -6.89 5.86
CA SER A 91 12.75 -7.24 6.45
C SER A 91 12.11 -6.06 7.18
N LEU A 92 10.84 -5.77 6.87
CA LEU A 92 10.00 -4.78 7.54
C LEU A 92 9.01 -5.48 8.46
N ASN A 93 9.51 -6.15 9.50
CA ASN A 93 8.68 -6.87 10.47
C ASN A 93 9.04 -6.52 11.93
N THR A 94 8.24 -7.01 12.87
CA THR A 94 8.45 -6.81 14.32
C THR A 94 9.46 -7.78 14.94
N GLY A 95 10.05 -8.67 14.15
CA GLY A 95 11.03 -9.68 14.58
C GLY A 95 12.45 -9.12 14.68
N TYR A 96 12.64 -8.05 15.44
CA TYR A 96 13.93 -7.40 15.66
C TYR A 96 14.44 -7.60 17.09
N ILE A 97 15.75 -7.46 17.27
CA ILE A 97 16.40 -7.46 18.60
C ILE A 97 16.66 -6.01 19.00
N THR A 98 16.16 -5.60 20.17
CA THR A 98 16.52 -4.29 20.75
C THR A 98 17.99 -4.32 21.19
N VAL A 99 18.78 -3.38 20.69
CA VAL A 99 20.20 -3.25 21.00
C VAL A 99 20.41 -2.22 22.10
N ALA A 100 19.88 -1.01 21.89
CA ALA A 100 19.94 0.08 22.86
C ALA A 100 18.78 1.08 22.66
N GLU A 101 18.42 1.81 23.70
CA GLU A 101 17.36 2.82 23.70
C GLU A 101 17.89 4.17 24.19
N ALA A 102 17.57 5.25 23.48
CA ALA A 102 17.85 6.61 23.94
C ALA A 102 16.85 7.01 25.03
N LEU A 103 17.34 7.46 26.19
CA LEU A 103 16.49 7.84 27.33
C LEU A 103 16.11 9.33 27.33
N ALA A 104 16.82 10.16 26.56
CA ALA A 104 16.61 11.60 26.49
C ALA A 104 17.03 12.17 25.13
N ASN A 105 16.61 13.41 24.83
CA ASN A 105 16.90 14.08 23.55
C ASN A 105 18.38 14.42 23.33
N ASN A 106 19.21 14.36 24.37
CA ASN A 106 20.66 14.58 24.31
C ASN A 106 21.44 13.27 24.54
N ALA A 107 20.81 12.13 24.31
CA ALA A 107 21.49 10.85 24.36
C ALA A 107 22.54 10.73 23.25
N SER A 108 23.48 9.81 23.42
CA SER A 108 24.42 9.42 22.37
C SER A 108 24.79 7.95 22.53
N PHE A 109 24.49 7.14 21.52
CA PHE A 109 24.92 5.75 21.48
C PHE A 109 26.45 5.66 21.42
N MET A 110 27.12 6.50 20.64
CA MET A 110 28.58 6.45 20.53
C MET A 110 29.30 6.84 21.84
N LYS A 111 28.78 7.82 22.57
CA LYS A 111 29.36 8.27 23.86
C LYS A 111 28.83 7.50 25.07
N GLU A 112 27.83 6.66 24.89
CA GLU A 112 27.13 5.94 25.97
C GLU A 112 26.51 6.87 27.01
N GLU A 113 26.03 8.03 26.56
CA GLU A 113 25.40 9.04 27.40
C GLU A 113 23.88 8.89 27.33
N LEU A 114 23.22 8.71 28.47
CA LEU A 114 21.76 8.67 28.59
C LEU A 114 21.09 7.61 27.69
N ILE A 115 21.69 6.42 27.62
CA ILE A 115 21.15 5.26 26.90
C ILE A 115 20.89 4.09 27.86
N CYS A 116 20.01 3.18 27.45
CA CYS A 116 19.87 1.86 28.04
C CYS A 116 20.35 0.83 27.02
N VAL A 117 21.34 0.01 27.36
CA VAL A 117 21.84 -1.07 26.48
C VAL A 117 21.16 -2.38 26.86
N ASN A 118 20.47 -3.00 25.90
CA ASN A 118 19.76 -4.26 26.08
C ASN A 118 20.58 -5.45 25.56
N ASN A 119 21.44 -5.24 24.56
CA ASN A 119 22.31 -6.28 24.00
C ASN A 119 23.73 -5.75 23.79
N GLU A 120 24.62 -6.08 24.72
CA GLU A 120 25.99 -5.56 24.76
C GLU A 120 26.84 -6.06 23.57
N ASN A 121 26.68 -7.32 23.16
CA ASN A 121 27.43 -7.90 22.04
C ASN A 121 27.12 -7.16 20.72
N LEU A 122 25.83 -6.95 20.43
CA LEU A 122 25.40 -6.23 19.23
C LEU A 122 25.74 -4.74 19.31
N PHE A 123 25.70 -4.15 20.50
CA PHE A 123 26.07 -2.75 20.72
C PHE A 123 27.57 -2.52 20.45
N ASN A 124 28.44 -3.40 20.95
CA ASN A 124 29.87 -3.36 20.68
C ASN A 124 30.17 -3.56 19.18
N LEU A 125 29.47 -4.50 18.53
CA LEU A 125 29.56 -4.67 17.08
C LEU A 125 29.18 -3.38 16.35
N TYR A 126 28.06 -2.74 16.70
CA TYR A 126 27.63 -1.48 16.11
C TYR A 126 28.71 -0.38 16.22
N LYS A 127 29.32 -0.21 17.40
CA LYS A 127 30.40 0.76 17.61
C LYS A 127 31.62 0.44 16.75
N SER A 128 32.05 -0.82 16.71
CA SER A 128 33.19 -1.25 15.89
C SER A 128 32.98 -0.97 14.40
N LEU A 129 31.75 -1.17 13.89
CA LEU A 129 31.40 -0.88 12.50
C LEU A 129 31.44 0.62 12.20
N LYS A 130 31.02 1.48 13.14
CA LYS A 130 31.11 2.94 13.00
C LYS A 130 32.56 3.41 12.91
N GLU A 131 33.43 2.89 13.77
CA GLU A 131 34.87 3.17 13.74
C GLU A 131 35.48 2.71 12.42
N LYS A 132 35.15 1.49 11.98
CA LYS A 132 35.62 0.92 10.72
C LYS A 132 35.19 1.73 9.50
N ASN A 133 33.98 2.27 9.48
CA ASN A 133 33.53 3.20 8.45
C ASN A 133 34.40 4.47 8.40
N HIS A 134 34.77 5.01 9.56
CA HIS A 134 35.65 6.17 9.62
C HIS A 134 37.05 5.85 9.06
N GLU A 135 37.60 4.69 9.41
CA GLU A 135 38.87 4.21 8.85
C GLU A 135 38.82 4.04 7.32
N LEU A 136 37.79 3.36 6.81
CA LEU A 136 37.57 3.14 5.38
C LEU A 136 37.40 4.47 4.64
N LYS A 137 36.63 5.42 5.18
CA LYS A 137 36.52 6.77 4.61
C LYS A 137 37.85 7.49 4.58
N SER A 138 38.68 7.36 5.61
CA SER A 138 40.03 7.92 5.65
C SER A 138 40.92 7.31 4.55
N LYS A 139 40.90 5.98 4.39
CA LYS A 139 41.62 5.26 3.32
C LYS A 139 41.17 5.70 1.93
N ARG A 140 39.85 5.78 1.69
CA ARG A 140 39.28 6.28 0.41
C ARG A 140 39.81 7.67 0.07
N SER A 141 39.85 8.57 1.05
CA SER A 141 40.29 9.95 0.86
C SER A 141 41.80 10.07 0.62
N LYS A 142 42.61 9.27 1.33
CA LYS A 142 44.08 9.34 1.27
C LYS A 142 44.72 8.54 0.14
N GLU A 143 44.11 7.42 -0.25
CA GLU A 143 44.72 6.48 -1.20
C GLU A 143 43.98 6.48 -2.54
N ILE A 144 42.66 6.27 -2.53
CA ILE A 144 41.89 6.03 -3.76
C ILE A 144 41.61 7.34 -4.52
N LYS A 145 41.08 8.35 -3.83
CA LYS A 145 40.68 9.62 -4.45
C LYS A 145 41.85 10.35 -5.14
N PRO A 146 43.07 10.41 -4.55
CA PRO A 146 44.21 11.01 -5.23
C PRO A 146 44.64 10.24 -6.49
N LEU A 147 44.53 8.91 -6.50
CA LEU A 147 44.80 8.09 -7.68
C LEU A 147 43.79 8.36 -8.80
N GLU A 148 42.50 8.47 -8.45
CA GLU A 148 41.43 8.85 -9.39
C GLU A 148 41.66 10.22 -9.99
N ASP A 149 41.98 11.22 -9.17
CA ASP A 149 42.22 12.59 -9.61
C ASP A 149 43.49 12.71 -10.46
N ALA A 150 44.58 12.02 -10.07
CA ALA A 150 45.81 11.95 -10.85
C ALA A 150 45.55 11.32 -12.23
N TRP A 151 44.83 10.19 -12.26
CA TRP A 151 44.49 9.53 -13.52
C TRP A 151 43.59 10.39 -14.41
N LYS A 152 42.60 11.08 -13.84
CA LYS A 152 41.73 12.01 -14.58
C LYS A 152 42.52 13.11 -15.28
N ASN A 153 43.55 13.65 -14.61
CA ASN A 153 44.44 14.65 -15.17
C ASN A 153 45.34 14.09 -16.27
N GLU A 154 45.92 12.92 -16.05
CA GLU A 154 46.79 12.26 -17.03
C GLU A 154 46.04 11.80 -18.27
N LYS A 155 44.86 11.19 -18.10
CA LYS A 155 43.95 10.82 -19.19
C LYS A 155 43.59 12.03 -20.05
N LYS A 156 43.39 13.21 -19.44
CA LYS A 156 43.14 14.46 -20.17
C LYS A 156 44.34 14.89 -21.02
N LYS A 157 45.57 14.69 -20.55
CA LYS A 157 46.79 14.97 -21.32
C LYS A 157 46.96 13.97 -22.47
N LEU A 158 46.84 12.67 -22.21
CA LEU A 158 46.96 11.62 -23.22
C LEU A 158 45.91 11.77 -24.33
N LYS A 159 44.67 12.14 -23.98
CA LYS A 159 43.61 12.45 -24.96
C LYS A 159 43.87 13.71 -25.79
N ARG A 160 44.68 14.67 -25.31
CA ARG A 160 45.10 15.82 -26.11
C ARG A 160 46.14 15.39 -27.13
N SER A 161 47.15 14.62 -26.71
CA SER A 161 48.18 14.07 -27.61
C SER A 161 47.57 13.18 -28.70
N LEU A 162 46.53 12.39 -28.39
CA LEU A 162 45.79 11.59 -29.38
C LEU A 162 45.11 12.42 -30.48
N LYS A 163 44.78 13.70 -30.24
CA LYS A 163 44.15 14.57 -31.26
C LYS A 163 45.15 15.11 -32.28
N GLU A 164 46.44 15.11 -31.94
CA GLU A 164 47.53 15.60 -32.79
C GLU A 164 48.12 14.50 -33.67
N LEU A 165 47.79 13.22 -33.38
CA LEU A 165 48.29 12.04 -34.09
C LEU A 165 47.31 11.58 -35.19
N LYS A 166 47.84 10.96 -36.26
CA LYS A 166 47.04 10.30 -37.30
C LYS A 166 46.34 9.07 -36.70
N LYS A 167 45.05 8.91 -36.98
CA LYS A 167 44.31 7.67 -36.65
C LYS A 167 45.05 6.47 -37.26
N ASP A 168 45.19 5.41 -36.47
CA ASP A 168 45.82 4.14 -36.82
C ASP A 168 47.36 4.15 -36.95
N SER A 169 48.06 5.17 -36.44
CA SER A 169 49.52 5.05 -36.25
C SER A 169 49.86 4.11 -35.08
N ASP A 170 51.04 3.49 -35.13
CA ASP A 170 51.53 2.62 -34.03
C ASP A 170 51.55 3.36 -32.68
N GLU A 171 51.88 4.64 -32.69
CA GLU A 171 51.88 5.54 -31.53
C GLU A 171 50.45 5.81 -31.01
N TYR A 172 49.47 5.98 -31.90
CA TYR A 172 48.07 6.17 -31.54
C TYR A 172 47.51 4.92 -30.85
N ASN A 173 47.78 3.74 -31.39
CA ASN A 173 47.35 2.45 -30.84
C ASN A 173 48.01 2.18 -29.48
N SER A 174 49.31 2.46 -29.35
CA SER A 174 50.06 2.32 -28.09
C SER A 174 49.48 3.20 -26.98
N ILE A 175 49.17 4.47 -27.26
CA ILE A 175 48.59 5.38 -26.25
C ILE A 175 47.18 4.94 -25.83
N ASN A 176 46.36 4.47 -26.78
CA ASN A 176 45.04 3.93 -26.46
C ASN A 176 45.13 2.66 -25.59
N GLU A 177 46.08 1.78 -25.88
CA GLU A 177 46.31 0.57 -25.08
C GLU A 177 46.70 0.92 -23.63
N VAL A 178 47.60 1.90 -23.45
CA VAL A 178 47.97 2.43 -22.13
C VAL A 178 46.77 3.02 -21.37
N ILE A 179 45.93 3.81 -22.05
CA ILE A 179 44.70 4.34 -21.43
C ILE A 179 43.79 3.19 -20.98
N THR A 180 43.58 2.21 -21.87
CA THR A 180 42.67 1.10 -21.63
C THR A 180 43.16 0.21 -20.48
N ASN A 181 44.45 -0.13 -20.46
CA ASN A 181 45.04 -0.96 -19.41
C ASN A 181 45.00 -0.25 -18.05
N ARG A 182 45.35 1.03 -17.99
CA ARG A 182 45.36 1.78 -16.74
C ARG A 182 43.96 2.06 -16.19
N GLU A 183 42.97 2.26 -17.06
CA GLU A 183 41.56 2.30 -16.64
C GLU A 183 41.11 0.96 -16.06
N LYS A 184 41.47 -0.16 -16.70
CA LYS A 184 41.16 -1.49 -16.18
C LYS A 184 41.78 -1.71 -14.80
N GLU A 185 43.04 -1.34 -14.61
CA GLU A 185 43.74 -1.45 -13.32
C GLU A 185 43.09 -0.60 -12.23
N LEU A 186 42.81 0.67 -12.53
CA LEU A 186 42.18 1.58 -11.58
C LEU A 186 40.77 1.11 -11.20
N ASN A 187 39.96 0.72 -12.18
CA ASN A 187 38.62 0.19 -11.92
C ASN A 187 38.66 -1.10 -11.09
N LYS A 188 39.63 -1.98 -11.34
CA LYS A 188 39.83 -3.19 -10.53
C LYS A 188 40.17 -2.86 -9.09
N LEU A 189 41.02 -1.85 -8.86
CA LEU A 189 41.40 -1.39 -7.54
C LEU A 189 40.23 -0.72 -6.80
N ILE A 190 39.47 0.13 -7.48
CA ILE A 190 38.25 0.76 -6.94
C ILE A 190 37.23 -0.30 -6.57
N LYS A 191 36.96 -1.25 -7.48
CA LYS A 191 36.01 -2.34 -7.25
C LYS A 191 36.41 -3.18 -6.04
N LYS A 192 37.70 -3.53 -5.92
CA LYS A 192 38.21 -4.26 -4.75
C LYS A 192 38.02 -3.48 -3.44
N PHE A 193 38.19 -2.16 -3.48
CA PHE A 193 37.95 -1.31 -2.32
C PHE A 193 36.45 -1.22 -2.00
N GLU A 194 35.58 -1.13 -3.00
CA GLU A 194 34.12 -1.14 -2.82
C GLU A 194 33.62 -2.47 -2.25
N GLU A 195 34.14 -3.60 -2.74
CA GLU A 195 33.90 -4.93 -2.17
C GLU A 195 34.34 -4.98 -0.70
N GLN A 196 35.52 -4.44 -0.38
CA GLN A 196 35.99 -4.34 1.00
C GLN A 196 35.04 -3.50 1.88
N VAL A 197 34.59 -2.34 1.40
CA VAL A 197 33.64 -1.49 2.12
C VAL A 197 32.29 -2.20 2.29
N TYR A 198 31.90 -3.01 1.32
CA TYR A 198 30.66 -3.77 1.39
C TYR A 198 30.74 -4.84 2.49
N ASP A 199 31.72 -5.73 2.42
CA ASP A 199 31.88 -6.86 3.33
C ASP A 199 32.21 -6.41 4.77
N GLU A 200 33.05 -5.38 4.90
CA GLU A 200 33.54 -4.97 6.21
C GLU A 200 32.63 -3.97 6.93
N TYR A 201 31.73 -3.30 6.21
CA TYR A 201 30.86 -2.28 6.79
C TYR A 201 29.42 -2.32 6.26
N THR A 202 29.21 -2.24 4.94
CA THR A 202 27.86 -1.96 4.40
C THR A 202 26.89 -3.09 4.70
N GLU A 203 27.28 -4.35 4.45
CA GLU A 203 26.48 -5.52 4.78
C GLU A 203 26.23 -5.65 6.29
N PRO A 204 27.24 -5.72 7.17
CA PRO A 204 27.00 -5.98 8.58
C PRO A 204 26.26 -4.82 9.27
N TYR A 205 26.51 -3.60 8.80
CA TYR A 205 25.82 -2.40 9.29
C TYR A 205 24.38 -2.32 8.79
N SER A 206 24.05 -2.92 7.64
CA SER A 206 22.69 -2.86 7.06
C SER A 206 21.63 -3.47 7.99
N HIS A 207 22.02 -4.39 8.86
CA HIS A 207 21.18 -5.00 9.87
C HIS A 207 20.78 -4.05 11.02
N PHE A 208 21.51 -2.95 11.21
CA PHE A 208 21.19 -1.95 12.23
C PHE A 208 20.26 -0.86 11.68
N ARG A 209 19.22 -0.55 12.43
CA ARG A 209 18.25 0.50 12.13
C ARG A 209 17.84 1.23 13.40
N THR A 210 17.35 2.46 13.24
CA THR A 210 16.67 3.16 14.33
C THR A 210 15.17 3.01 14.14
N LEU A 211 14.52 2.52 15.19
CA LEU A 211 13.09 2.40 15.31
C LEU A 211 12.56 3.54 16.17
N THR A 212 11.52 4.21 15.71
CA THR A 212 10.70 5.10 16.52
C THR A 212 9.31 4.52 16.68
N LYS A 213 8.73 4.70 17.87
CA LYS A 213 7.39 4.25 18.20
C LYS A 213 6.52 5.46 18.49
N GLY A 214 5.30 5.45 17.99
CA GLY A 214 4.34 6.53 18.27
C GLY A 214 2.91 6.00 18.25
N PRO A 215 2.02 6.54 19.10
CA PRO A 215 0.60 6.20 19.01
C PRO A 215 0.02 6.73 17.70
N GLN A 216 -0.74 5.90 17.01
CA GLN A 216 -1.56 6.29 15.86
C GLN A 216 -2.98 5.77 16.05
N LYS A 217 -3.89 6.33 15.26
CA LYS A 217 -5.31 6.01 15.32
C LYS A 217 -5.77 5.34 14.02
N GLN A 218 -6.65 4.37 14.16
CA GLN A 218 -7.30 3.71 13.04
C GLN A 218 -8.77 3.45 13.35
N GLU A 219 -9.64 3.77 12.40
CA GLU A 219 -11.04 3.36 12.45
C GLU A 219 -11.18 1.90 12.01
N VAL A 220 -11.92 1.14 12.83
CA VAL A 220 -12.21 -0.28 12.64
C VAL A 220 -13.71 -0.48 12.75
N LEU A 221 -14.27 -1.19 11.77
CA LEU A 221 -15.64 -1.68 11.77
C LEU A 221 -15.69 -3.04 12.45
N TYR A 222 -16.75 -3.32 13.21
CA TYR A 222 -17.00 -4.62 13.83
C TYR A 222 -18.31 -5.23 13.34
N GLU A 223 -18.39 -6.56 13.38
CA GLU A 223 -19.59 -7.33 13.04
C GLU A 223 -20.09 -6.98 11.62
N VAL A 224 -19.17 -7.02 10.66
CA VAL A 224 -19.43 -6.66 9.28
C VAL A 224 -20.09 -7.82 8.56
N GLU A 225 -21.19 -7.55 7.87
CA GLU A 225 -21.86 -8.45 6.94
C GLU A 225 -21.98 -7.76 5.59
N LEU A 226 -21.46 -8.39 4.53
CA LEU A 226 -21.47 -7.85 3.18
C LEU A 226 -22.16 -8.80 2.20
N ILE A 227 -22.86 -8.19 1.25
CA ILE A 227 -23.33 -8.81 0.02
C ILE A 227 -22.67 -8.07 -1.13
N ILE A 228 -21.88 -8.82 -1.89
CA ILE A 228 -21.13 -8.32 -3.04
C ILE A 228 -21.67 -9.03 -4.28
N HIS A 229 -22.09 -8.26 -5.28
CA HIS A 229 -22.40 -8.79 -6.59
C HIS A 229 -21.28 -8.44 -7.56
N VAL A 230 -20.83 -9.44 -8.32
CA VAL A 230 -19.78 -9.32 -9.32
C VAL A 230 -20.36 -9.61 -10.69
N CYS A 231 -20.26 -8.65 -11.61
CA CYS A 231 -20.55 -8.83 -13.02
C CYS A 231 -19.23 -8.76 -13.80
N ALA A 232 -18.90 -9.80 -14.57
CA ALA A 232 -17.68 -9.89 -15.36
C ALA A 232 -17.86 -10.91 -16.48
N ASP A 233 -16.84 -11.08 -17.31
CA ASP A 233 -16.80 -12.16 -18.30
C ASP A 233 -16.93 -13.54 -17.61
N GLU A 234 -17.57 -14.49 -18.30
CA GLU A 234 -17.89 -15.82 -17.74
C GLU A 234 -16.64 -16.55 -17.23
N GLU A 235 -15.51 -16.44 -17.94
CA GLU A 235 -14.21 -17.00 -17.54
C GLU A 235 -13.76 -16.44 -16.19
N VAL A 236 -13.90 -15.12 -16.00
CA VAL A 236 -13.52 -14.43 -14.76
C VAL A 236 -14.41 -14.85 -13.61
N LEU A 237 -15.72 -14.98 -13.83
CA LEU A 237 -16.66 -15.45 -12.80
C LEU A 237 -16.36 -16.90 -12.39
N GLN A 238 -16.05 -17.76 -13.36
CA GLN A 238 -15.69 -19.16 -13.10
C GLN A 238 -14.39 -19.26 -12.29
N ASP A 239 -13.40 -18.43 -12.59
CA ASP A 239 -12.14 -18.38 -11.84
C ASP A 239 -12.35 -17.95 -10.39
N ILE A 240 -13.22 -16.96 -10.14
CA ILE A 240 -13.58 -16.56 -8.77
C ILE A 240 -14.21 -17.74 -8.01
N VAL A 241 -15.11 -18.49 -8.64
CA VAL A 241 -15.75 -19.65 -8.01
C VAL A 241 -14.74 -20.76 -7.71
N ASN A 242 -13.80 -20.99 -8.63
CA ASN A 242 -12.74 -22.00 -8.48
C ASN A 242 -11.78 -21.66 -7.32
N HIS A 243 -11.49 -20.37 -7.12
CA HIS A 243 -10.56 -19.87 -6.11
C HIS A 243 -11.27 -19.25 -4.89
N LYS A 244 -12.54 -19.55 -4.67
CA LYS A 244 -13.33 -18.93 -3.59
C LYS A 244 -12.74 -19.13 -2.20
N TYR A 245 -12.02 -20.23 -1.96
CA TYR A 245 -11.37 -20.51 -0.68
C TYR A 245 -10.01 -19.80 -0.52
N ASP A 246 -9.47 -19.22 -1.59
CA ASP A 246 -8.28 -18.37 -1.56
C ASP A 246 -8.63 -16.90 -1.29
N PHE A 247 -9.93 -16.54 -1.32
CA PHE A 247 -10.42 -15.25 -0.84
C PHE A 247 -10.44 -15.24 0.70
N ILE A 248 -9.30 -14.91 1.31
CA ILE A 248 -9.06 -15.08 2.75
C ILE A 248 -9.32 -13.80 3.56
N SER A 249 -9.10 -12.62 2.98
CA SER A 249 -9.24 -11.34 3.67
C SER A 249 -9.72 -10.23 2.73
N LEU A 250 -10.37 -9.22 3.31
CA LEU A 250 -10.86 -8.04 2.59
C LEU A 250 -10.55 -6.77 3.42
N GLY A 251 -9.86 -5.81 2.79
CA GLY A 251 -9.29 -4.67 3.49
C GLY A 251 -7.85 -4.92 3.89
N ARG A 252 -7.57 -5.06 5.19
CA ARG A 252 -6.23 -5.40 5.68
C ARG A 252 -5.98 -6.91 5.58
N SER A 253 -4.71 -7.31 5.41
CA SER A 253 -4.33 -8.73 5.29
C SER A 253 -4.71 -9.58 6.51
N GLU A 254 -4.78 -8.96 7.68
CA GLU A 254 -5.12 -9.56 8.98
C GLU A 254 -6.63 -9.59 9.27
N ASP A 255 -7.45 -8.90 8.47
CA ASP A 255 -8.91 -8.86 8.62
C ASP A 255 -9.53 -10.00 7.79
N PHE A 256 -9.56 -11.20 8.39
CA PHE A 256 -10.09 -12.40 7.76
C PHE A 256 -11.58 -12.31 7.43
N ILE A 257 -11.97 -12.95 6.33
CA ILE A 257 -13.38 -13.16 6.00
C ILE A 257 -13.85 -14.55 6.41
N GLU A 258 -15.13 -14.66 6.77
CA GLU A 258 -15.88 -15.89 6.78
C GLU A 258 -16.79 -15.88 5.54
N LEU A 259 -16.51 -16.77 4.59
CA LEU A 259 -17.28 -16.89 3.37
C LEU A 259 -18.55 -17.69 3.65
N ALA A 260 -19.71 -17.02 3.65
CA ALA A 260 -20.98 -17.65 3.93
C ALA A 260 -21.61 -18.26 2.67
N GLU A 261 -21.50 -17.57 1.53
CA GLU A 261 -22.16 -17.97 0.28
C GLU A 261 -21.41 -17.45 -0.95
N VAL A 262 -21.37 -18.26 -2.01
CA VAL A 262 -20.95 -17.86 -3.36
C VAL A 262 -21.86 -18.56 -4.36
N GLU A 263 -22.76 -17.81 -4.98
CA GLU A 263 -23.79 -18.35 -5.88
C GLU A 263 -23.96 -17.50 -7.13
N TYR A 264 -24.17 -18.16 -8.27
CA TYR A 264 -24.60 -17.48 -9.48
C TYR A 264 -26.03 -16.98 -9.29
N CYS A 265 -26.31 -15.74 -9.69
CA CYS A 265 -27.62 -15.15 -9.62
C CYS A 265 -28.04 -14.49 -10.94
N GLU A 266 -29.35 -14.35 -11.12
CA GLU A 266 -29.94 -13.61 -12.22
C GLU A 266 -30.37 -12.23 -11.71
N VAL A 267 -29.74 -11.20 -12.28
CA VAL A 267 -30.00 -9.80 -11.98
C VAL A 267 -30.90 -9.21 -13.06
N VAL A 268 -32.01 -8.60 -12.67
CA VAL A 268 -33.03 -8.04 -13.57
C VAL A 268 -33.13 -6.52 -13.45
N ASN A 269 -33.64 -5.87 -14.48
CA ASN A 269 -33.83 -4.41 -14.53
C ASN A 269 -35.24 -3.98 -14.12
N SER A 270 -36.17 -4.91 -13.94
CA SER A 270 -37.55 -4.62 -13.57
C SER A 270 -38.03 -5.58 -12.50
N VAL A 271 -38.76 -5.03 -11.53
CA VAL A 271 -39.36 -5.75 -10.42
C VAL A 271 -40.88 -5.64 -10.51
N ASP A 272 -41.59 -6.71 -10.15
CA ASP A 272 -43.06 -6.76 -10.17
C ASP A 272 -43.68 -6.18 -8.88
N SER A 273 -42.85 -5.73 -7.94
CA SER A 273 -43.24 -5.21 -6.65
C SER A 273 -42.13 -4.37 -6.05
N GLU A 274 -42.48 -3.47 -5.13
CA GLU A 274 -41.53 -2.67 -4.36
C GLU A 274 -40.50 -3.56 -3.65
N CYS A 275 -39.22 -3.29 -3.90
CA CYS A 275 -38.08 -3.97 -3.32
C CYS A 275 -37.21 -2.99 -2.55
N VAL A 276 -36.86 -3.33 -1.31
CA VAL A 276 -36.09 -2.48 -0.39
C VAL A 276 -34.82 -3.18 0.07
N LEU A 277 -33.88 -2.40 0.61
CA LEU A 277 -32.71 -2.98 1.27
C LEU A 277 -33.11 -3.86 2.47
N PRO A 278 -32.36 -4.95 2.73
CA PRO A 278 -32.52 -5.73 3.95
C PRO A 278 -32.39 -4.87 5.21
N LYS A 279 -33.05 -5.27 6.29
CA LYS A 279 -33.06 -4.49 7.54
C LYS A 279 -31.64 -4.20 8.05
N GLY A 280 -31.34 -2.91 8.20
CA GLY A 280 -30.07 -2.40 8.71
C GLY A 280 -28.94 -2.36 7.68
N TYR A 281 -29.21 -2.76 6.44
CA TYR A 281 -28.24 -2.66 5.36
C TYR A 281 -28.21 -1.25 4.79
N SER A 282 -27.04 -0.87 4.32
CA SER A 282 -26.78 0.29 3.50
C SER A 282 -26.07 -0.15 2.23
N MET A 283 -26.12 0.69 1.20
CA MET A 283 -25.55 0.39 -0.11
C MET A 283 -24.86 1.62 -0.69
N TYR A 284 -23.87 1.40 -1.57
CA TYR A 284 -23.38 2.44 -2.46
C TYR A 284 -24.22 2.46 -3.75
N VAL A 285 -24.80 3.61 -4.07
CA VAL A 285 -25.46 3.85 -5.35
C VAL A 285 -24.80 5.04 -6.03
N ASN A 286 -24.44 4.88 -7.30
CA ASN A 286 -23.89 5.96 -8.11
C ASN A 286 -24.85 7.15 -8.13
N ILE A 287 -24.35 8.34 -7.80
CA ILE A 287 -25.18 9.54 -7.70
C ILE A 287 -25.88 9.88 -9.03
N ASP A 288 -25.26 9.54 -10.16
CA ASP A 288 -25.83 9.79 -11.49
C ASP A 288 -27.07 8.93 -11.77
N ARG A 289 -27.25 7.84 -11.01
CA ARG A 289 -28.40 6.93 -11.10
C ARG A 289 -29.49 7.22 -10.08
N VAL A 290 -29.20 8.05 -9.07
CA VAL A 290 -30.17 8.43 -8.05
C VAL A 290 -31.13 9.47 -8.63
N CYS A 291 -32.39 9.07 -8.87
CA CYS A 291 -33.48 9.97 -9.20
C CYS A 291 -34.33 10.27 -7.94
N GLU A 292 -34.97 11.46 -7.87
CA GLU A 292 -35.84 11.82 -6.73
C GLU A 292 -36.98 10.80 -6.49
N GLU A 293 -37.46 10.12 -7.54
CA GLU A 293 -38.55 9.12 -7.47
C GLU A 293 -38.08 7.76 -6.90
N GLN A 294 -36.82 7.36 -7.12
CA GLN A 294 -36.21 6.14 -6.53
C GLN A 294 -35.81 6.32 -5.06
N TYR A 295 -36.05 7.52 -4.51
CA TYR A 295 -35.59 7.96 -3.20
C TYR A 295 -36.74 8.11 -2.18
N ASN A 296 -37.95 7.61 -2.46
CA ASN A 296 -39.13 7.88 -1.64
C ASN A 296 -38.94 7.51 -0.15
N GLN A 297 -38.63 8.52 0.67
CA GLN A 297 -38.71 8.46 2.11
C GLN A 297 -40.16 8.61 2.57
N TYR A 298 -40.69 7.56 3.18
CA TYR A 298 -41.78 7.69 4.14
C TYR A 298 -41.26 8.36 5.42
N PHE A 299 -41.43 9.68 5.54
CA PHE A 299 -41.61 10.30 6.85
C PHE A 299 -43.10 10.33 7.16
N GLU A 300 -43.50 9.62 8.22
CA GLU A 300 -44.81 9.84 8.84
C GLU A 300 -44.96 11.34 9.16
N GLN A 301 -45.98 11.95 8.57
CA GLN A 301 -46.35 13.34 8.78
C GLN A 301 -46.63 13.61 10.25
N ALA A 302 -45.62 14.03 11.00
CA ALA A 302 -45.79 14.66 12.30
C ALA A 302 -44.66 15.66 12.55
N ASN A 303 -44.74 16.81 11.86
CA ASN A 303 -44.49 18.17 12.36
C ASN A 303 -43.98 19.11 11.25
N MET A 304 -44.93 19.81 10.63
CA MET A 304 -44.89 21.22 10.21
C MET A 304 -43.54 21.88 9.86
N GLY A 305 -43.44 22.36 8.62
CA GLY A 305 -42.67 23.57 8.31
C GLY A 305 -42.15 23.60 6.87
N ASN A 306 -42.64 24.56 6.08
CA ASN A 306 -42.14 24.89 4.75
C ASN A 306 -40.60 24.92 4.67
N GLN A 307 -39.99 23.88 4.11
CA GLN A 307 -38.66 23.95 3.51
C GLN A 307 -38.67 23.21 2.18
N SER A 308 -38.17 23.93 1.18
CA SER A 308 -37.98 23.50 -0.20
C SER A 308 -36.69 22.69 -0.29
N LYS A 309 -36.71 21.65 -1.15
CA LYS A 309 -35.70 20.59 -1.34
C LYS A 309 -35.62 19.60 -0.18
N MET A 310 -36.18 18.41 -0.39
CA MET A 310 -35.88 17.25 0.44
C MET A 310 -34.41 16.90 0.21
N ASP A 311 -33.57 17.13 1.23
CA ASP A 311 -32.19 16.68 1.22
C ASP A 311 -32.19 15.13 1.17
N SER A 312 -31.43 14.56 0.24
CA SER A 312 -31.17 13.12 0.21
C SER A 312 -30.46 12.71 1.50
N ASP A 313 -31.17 12.05 2.41
CA ASP A 313 -30.65 11.38 3.60
C ASP A 313 -29.60 10.32 3.21
N GLY A 314 -28.33 10.70 3.32
CA GLY A 314 -27.18 9.86 3.01
C GLY A 314 -25.87 10.63 3.01
N THR A 315 -24.76 9.91 2.89
CA THR A 315 -23.42 10.52 2.80
C THR A 315 -22.81 10.20 1.44
N VAL A 316 -22.32 11.21 0.72
CA VAL A 316 -21.64 11.00 -0.55
C VAL A 316 -20.19 10.59 -0.30
N TYR A 317 -19.79 9.42 -0.81
CA TYR A 317 -18.42 8.95 -0.82
C TYR A 317 -17.89 8.90 -2.25
N TYR A 318 -16.63 9.30 -2.45
CA TYR A 318 -15.93 9.11 -3.71
C TYR A 318 -15.26 7.74 -3.70
N VAL A 319 -15.99 6.72 -4.15
CA VAL A 319 -15.59 5.32 -4.04
C VAL A 319 -14.63 4.97 -5.18
N ALA A 320 -13.43 4.50 -4.85
CA ALA A 320 -12.42 4.14 -5.83
C ALA A 320 -12.81 2.84 -6.57
N LYS A 321 -12.97 2.92 -7.90
CA LYS A 321 -13.24 1.79 -8.80
C LYS A 321 -11.97 1.06 -9.22
N ARG A 322 -10.95 1.80 -9.65
CA ARG A 322 -9.64 1.28 -10.08
C ARG A 322 -8.56 2.34 -9.90
N TYR A 323 -7.31 1.98 -10.13
CA TYR A 323 -6.22 2.95 -10.16
C TYR A 323 -5.19 2.62 -11.23
N VAL A 324 -4.49 3.65 -11.71
CA VAL A 324 -3.34 3.52 -12.59
C VAL A 324 -2.09 3.99 -11.86
N LYS A 325 -0.97 3.28 -12.04
CA LYS A 325 0.32 3.72 -11.50
C LYS A 325 0.97 4.69 -12.49
N GLN A 326 1.10 5.96 -12.12
CA GLN A 326 1.81 6.98 -12.89
C GLN A 326 2.86 7.64 -12.00
N ASN A 327 4.10 7.75 -12.48
CA ASN A 327 5.21 8.42 -11.77
C ASN A 327 5.45 7.94 -10.33
N GLY A 328 5.21 6.64 -10.06
CA GLY A 328 5.38 6.06 -8.71
C GLY A 328 4.21 6.30 -7.74
N HIS A 329 3.16 6.98 -8.19
CA HIS A 329 1.92 7.21 -7.42
C HIS A 329 0.74 6.48 -8.04
N ARG A 330 -0.29 6.21 -7.22
CA ARG A 330 -1.57 5.65 -7.69
C ARG A 330 -2.52 6.80 -7.95
N GLU A 331 -3.04 6.87 -9.18
CA GLU A 331 -4.11 7.76 -9.56
C GLU A 331 -5.41 6.96 -9.59
N PHE A 332 -6.35 7.31 -8.70
CA PHE A 332 -7.60 6.56 -8.49
C PHE A 332 -8.74 7.14 -9.34
N ASP A 333 -9.41 6.25 -10.06
CA ASP A 333 -10.67 6.48 -10.75
C ASP A 333 -11.80 6.33 -9.72
N ARG A 334 -12.51 7.43 -9.42
CA ARG A 334 -13.47 7.50 -8.30
C ARG A 334 -14.87 7.80 -8.81
N ILE A 335 -15.83 7.07 -8.28
CA ILE A 335 -17.25 7.21 -8.60
C ILE A 335 -17.94 7.85 -7.39
N PRO A 336 -18.61 9.01 -7.54
CA PRO A 336 -19.41 9.60 -6.48
C PRO A 336 -20.62 8.71 -6.20
N CYS A 337 -20.67 8.11 -5.02
CA CYS A 337 -21.73 7.22 -4.59
C CYS A 337 -22.46 7.79 -3.37
N LEU A 338 -23.79 7.80 -3.39
CA LEU A 338 -24.61 8.03 -2.22
C LEU A 338 -24.61 6.75 -1.37
N TYR A 339 -24.18 6.86 -0.12
CA TYR A 339 -24.31 5.82 0.89
C TYR A 339 -25.57 6.07 1.71
N SER A 340 -26.53 5.17 1.62
CA SER A 340 -27.81 5.24 2.34
C SER A 340 -28.41 3.86 2.58
N SER A 341 -29.29 3.79 3.58
CA SER A 341 -30.12 2.64 3.91
C SER A 341 -31.55 2.75 3.35
N SER A 342 -31.85 3.84 2.64
CA SER A 342 -33.22 4.22 2.25
C SER A 342 -33.52 3.94 0.77
N PHE A 343 -32.72 3.11 0.11
CA PHE A 343 -32.93 2.79 -1.30
C PHE A 343 -34.10 1.82 -1.48
N THR A 344 -34.96 2.18 -2.43
CA THR A 344 -36.14 1.42 -2.83
C THR A 344 -36.23 1.41 -4.35
N ILE A 345 -36.65 0.30 -4.94
CA ILE A 345 -36.97 0.20 -6.36
C ILE A 345 -38.37 -0.37 -6.54
N ASP A 346 -39.02 0.02 -7.63
CA ASP A 346 -40.36 -0.40 -8.04
C ASP A 346 -40.43 -0.62 -9.56
N GLU A 347 -41.64 -0.81 -10.09
CA GLU A 347 -41.89 -1.04 -11.52
C GLU A 347 -41.42 0.12 -12.42
N GLU A 348 -41.33 1.34 -11.88
CA GLU A 348 -40.97 2.56 -12.62
C GLU A 348 -39.45 2.85 -12.55
N SER A 349 -38.71 2.06 -11.77
CA SER A 349 -37.28 2.24 -11.55
C SER A 349 -36.43 1.65 -12.68
N GLU A 350 -35.68 2.50 -13.41
CA GLU A 350 -34.90 2.05 -14.58
C GLU A 350 -33.39 1.78 -14.33
N ASN A 351 -32.81 2.29 -13.23
CA ASN A 351 -31.35 2.40 -13.09
C ASN A 351 -30.71 1.51 -12.02
N ILE A 352 -31.49 0.99 -11.08
CA ILE A 352 -31.02 0.09 -10.03
C ILE A 352 -31.63 -1.28 -10.31
N LEU A 353 -30.79 -2.30 -10.23
CA LEU A 353 -31.13 -3.67 -10.60
C LEU A 353 -31.54 -4.50 -9.39
N PHE A 354 -32.06 -5.70 -9.63
CA PHE A 354 -32.50 -6.61 -8.58
C PHE A 354 -32.01 -8.05 -8.78
N ASP A 355 -31.41 -8.63 -7.76
CA ASP A 355 -31.12 -10.06 -7.68
C ASP A 355 -32.36 -10.81 -7.17
N LYS A 356 -33.05 -11.52 -8.10
CA LYS A 356 -34.29 -12.24 -7.78
C LYS A 356 -34.10 -13.41 -6.83
N SER A 357 -32.96 -14.10 -6.89
CA SER A 357 -32.75 -15.29 -6.05
C SER A 357 -32.34 -14.93 -4.63
N GLY A 358 -31.60 -13.84 -4.47
CA GLY A 358 -31.11 -13.38 -3.17
C GLY A 358 -32.00 -12.34 -2.48
N GLY A 359 -32.82 -11.62 -3.24
CA GLY A 359 -33.65 -10.54 -2.69
C GLY A 359 -32.83 -9.28 -2.37
N TYR A 360 -31.93 -8.89 -3.28
CA TYR A 360 -30.94 -7.84 -3.04
C TYR A 360 -30.95 -6.79 -4.16
N LEU A 361 -30.86 -5.51 -3.80
CA LEU A 361 -30.63 -4.43 -4.76
C LEU A 361 -29.21 -4.50 -5.35
N VAL A 362 -29.04 -4.10 -6.60
CA VAL A 362 -27.76 -4.20 -7.32
C VAL A 362 -27.48 -2.93 -8.14
N ASP A 363 -26.33 -2.31 -7.92
CA ASP A 363 -25.85 -1.14 -8.65
C ASP A 363 -24.42 -1.39 -9.16
N PHE A 364 -24.31 -1.91 -10.39
CA PHE A 364 -23.01 -2.27 -10.97
C PHE A 364 -22.21 -1.03 -11.37
N ASN A 365 -21.06 -0.84 -10.73
CA ASN A 365 -20.13 0.27 -10.97
C ASN A 365 -18.75 -0.25 -11.27
#